data_AF-A0A2H0TNB5-F1
#
_entry.id   AF-A0A2H0TNB5-F1
#
_cell.length_a   1.000
_cell.length_b   1.000
_cell.length_c   1.000
_cell.angle_alpha   90.00
_cell.angle_beta   90.00
_cell.angle_gamma   90.00
#
_symmetry.space_group_name_H-M   'P 1'
#
loop_
_entity.id
_entity.type
_entity.pdbx_description
1 polymer ?
#
loop_
_entity_poly.entity_id
_entity_poly.type
_entity_poly.pdbx_seq_one_letter_code
_entity_poly.pdbx_strand_id
1 'polypeptide(L)'
;MTIKIGYYKSMAYTIILSFYELIILIYVLTAIFVVYHLLAYSINLQTKFAMLILFVAVSSTLLLSNIALFFSVNWKSFLSQTFF
;
A
#
# COMPACT_ATOMS: atom_id res chain seq x y z
N MET A 1 -8.25 26.10 -24.55
CA MET A 1 -6.93 25.49 -24.19
C MET A 1 -6.91 24.97 -22.75
N THR A 2 -7.52 25.69 -21.80
CA THR A 2 -7.67 25.32 -20.37
C THR A 2 -8.39 24.00 -20.09
N ILE A 3 -9.38 23.61 -20.90
CA ILE A 3 -10.18 22.39 -20.68
C ILE A 3 -9.34 21.12 -20.86
N LYS A 4 -8.48 21.05 -21.89
CA LYS A 4 -7.64 19.86 -22.15
C LYS A 4 -6.66 19.59 -20.99
N ILE A 5 -6.07 20.64 -20.40
CA ILE A 5 -5.11 20.52 -19.30
C ILE A 5 -5.77 19.94 -18.03
N GLY A 6 -7.04 20.29 -17.77
CA GLY A 6 -7.79 19.72 -16.65
C GLY A 6 -8.05 18.21 -16.79
N TYR A 7 -8.35 17.75 -18.01
CA TYR A 7 -8.59 16.33 -18.31
C TYR A 7 -7.34 15.47 -18.09
N TYR A 8 -6.16 15.90 -18.57
CA TYR A 8 -4.92 15.14 -18.38
C TYR A 8 -4.54 15.02 -16.89
N LYS A 9 -4.75 16.07 -16.10
CA LYS A 9 -4.51 16.04 -14.64
C LYS A 9 -5.41 15.03 -13.93
N SER A 10 -6.68 14.96 -14.31
CA SER A 10 -7.62 13.98 -13.76
C SER A 10 -7.20 12.55 -14.12
N MET A 11 -6.76 12.32 -15.35
CA MET A 11 -6.35 10.99 -15.82
C MET A 11 -5.08 10.49 -15.11
N ALA A 12 -4.09 11.36 -14.91
CA ALA A 12 -2.86 11.02 -14.19
C ALA A 12 -3.12 10.63 -12.72
N TYR A 13 -4.00 11.37 -12.03
CA TYR A 13 -4.40 11.05 -10.67
C TYR A 13 -5.05 9.66 -10.57
N THR A 14 -5.98 9.34 -11.49
CA THR A 14 -6.62 8.02 -11.55
C THR A 14 -5.60 6.89 -11.76
N ILE A 15 -4.62 7.09 -12.65
CA ILE A 15 -3.58 6.10 -12.90
C ILE A 15 -2.77 5.82 -11.63
N ILE A 16 -2.34 6.87 -10.92
CA ILE A 16 -1.55 6.72 -9.68
C ILE A 16 -2.35 5.99 -8.61
N LEU A 17 -3.64 6.32 -8.46
CA LEU A 17 -4.52 5.65 -7.51
C LEU A 17 -4.65 4.15 -7.84
N SER A 18 -4.90 3.80 -9.10
CA SER A 18 -5.00 2.39 -9.52
C SER A 18 -3.71 1.61 -9.30
N PHE A 19 -2.55 2.22 -9.56
CA PHE A 19 -1.25 1.60 -9.26
C PHE A 19 -1.07 1.39 -7.76
N TYR A 20 -1.48 2.36 -6.93
CA TYR A 20 -1.38 2.25 -5.49
C TYR A 20 -2.30 1.14 -4.93
N GLU A 21 -3.52 1.01 -5.44
CA GLU A 21 -4.42 -0.10 -5.11
C GLU A 21 -3.81 -1.46 -5.47
N LEU A 22 -3.17 -1.58 -6.63
CA LEU A 22 -2.47 -2.80 -7.03
C LEU A 22 -1.32 -3.14 -6.08
N ILE A 23 -0.56 -2.15 -5.62
CA ILE A 23 0.52 -2.34 -4.63
C ILE A 23 -0.05 -2.83 -3.30
N ILE A 24 -1.16 -2.25 -2.83
CA ILE A 24 -1.84 -2.71 -1.61
C ILE A 24 -2.30 -4.16 -1.77
N LEU A 25 -2.89 -4.51 -2.91
CA LEU A 25 -3.34 -5.87 -3.18
C LEU A 25 -2.17 -6.86 -3.12
N ILE A 26 -1.06 -6.56 -3.79
CA ILE A 26 0.15 -7.39 -3.75
C ILE A 26 0.66 -7.52 -2.31
N TYR A 27 0.72 -6.42 -1.57
CA TYR A 27 1.14 -6.41 -0.17
C TYR A 27 0.28 -7.35 0.69
N VAL A 28 -1.04 -7.27 0.57
CA VAL A 28 -1.98 -8.12 1.32
C VAL A 28 -1.81 -9.60 0.94
N LEU A 29 -1.68 -9.90 -0.35
CA LEU A 29 -1.45 -11.28 -0.80
C LEU A 29 -0.12 -11.85 -0.26
N THR A 30 0.95 -11.05 -0.29
CA THR A 30 2.24 -11.44 0.31
C THR A 30 2.11 -11.64 1.82
N ALA A 31 1.40 -10.77 2.53
CA ALA A 31 1.17 -10.91 3.96
C ALA A 31 0.41 -12.20 4.31
N ILE A 32 -0.62 -12.56 3.52
CA ILE A 32 -1.35 -13.83 3.67
C ILE A 32 -0.39 -15.01 3.44
N PHE A 33 0.45 -14.95 2.41
CA PHE A 33 1.44 -16.00 2.14
C PHE A 33 2.43 -16.18 3.31
N VAL A 34 2.93 -15.09 3.88
CA VAL A 34 3.82 -15.13 5.04
C VAL A 34 3.12 -15.72 6.27
N VAL A 35 1.87 -15.31 6.54
CA VAL A 35 1.06 -15.88 7.63
C VAL A 35 0.88 -17.38 7.42
N TYR A 36 0.49 -17.81 6.21
CA TYR A 36 0.36 -19.22 5.88
C TYR A 36 1.68 -19.99 6.12
N HIS A 37 2.81 -19.44 5.68
CA HIS A 37 4.12 -20.05 5.86
C HIS A 37 4.49 -20.18 7.35
N LEU A 38 4.28 -19.12 8.14
CA LEU A 38 4.48 -19.15 9.60
C LEU A 38 3.60 -20.18 10.30
N LEU A 39 2.36 -20.33 9.86
CA LEU A 39 1.43 -21.28 10.44
C LEU A 39 1.78 -22.73 10.08
N ALA A 40 2.25 -22.99 8.87
CA ALA A 40 2.53 -24.32 8.36
C ALA A 40 3.92 -24.87 8.74
N TYR A 41 4.94 -24.01 8.83
CA TYR A 41 6.35 -24.45 8.95
C TYR A 41 7.03 -24.14 10.29
N SER A 42 6.32 -23.55 11.26
CA SER A 42 6.91 -23.27 12.58
C SER A 42 7.05 -24.54 13.44
N ILE A 43 8.27 -24.79 13.91
CA ILE A 43 8.67 -25.98 14.69
C ILE A 43 8.12 -25.93 16.14
N ASN A 44 7.99 -24.74 16.73
CA ASN A 44 7.51 -24.57 18.11
C ASN A 44 6.24 -23.69 18.15
N LEU A 45 5.22 -24.16 18.89
CA LEU A 45 3.90 -23.51 19.00
C LEU A 45 3.95 -22.15 19.70
N GLN A 46 4.84 -21.97 20.68
CA GLN A 46 5.02 -20.68 21.37
C GLN A 46 5.70 -19.65 20.46
N THR A 47 6.78 -20.06 19.79
CA THR A 47 7.49 -19.21 18.82
C THR A 47 6.60 -18.81 17.64
N LYS A 48 5.76 -19.75 17.16
CA LYS A 48 4.74 -19.51 16.13
C LYS A 48 3.82 -18.35 16.50
N PHE A 49 3.24 -18.41 17.71
CA PHE A 49 2.25 -17.43 18.14
C PHE A 49 2.89 -16.05 18.36
N ALA A 50 4.06 -15.99 18.99
CA ALA A 50 4.80 -14.75 19.18
C ALA A 50 5.17 -14.08 17.84
N MET A 51 5.69 -14.85 16.88
CA MET A 51 6.02 -14.33 15.56
C MET A 51 4.80 -13.90 14.76
N LEU A 52 3.69 -14.63 14.86
CA LEU A 52 2.43 -14.27 14.21
C LEU A 52 1.91 -12.92 14.70
N ILE A 53 1.85 -12.71 16.03
CA ILE A 53 1.39 -11.45 16.61
C ILE A 53 2.30 -10.31 16.18
N LEU A 54 3.62 -10.49 16.28
CA LEU A 54 4.58 -9.47 15.89
C LEU A 54 4.45 -9.13 14.40
N PHE A 55 4.36 -10.15 13.53
CA PHE A 55 4.19 -9.96 12.10
C PHE A 55 2.91 -9.20 11.76
N VAL A 56 1.77 -9.59 12.35
CA VAL A 56 0.48 -8.94 12.12
C VAL A 56 0.51 -7.50 12.63
N ALA A 57 0.99 -7.26 13.85
CA ALA A 57 1.05 -5.92 14.43
C ALA A 57 1.92 -4.96 13.61
N VAL A 58 3.12 -5.40 13.23
CA VAL A 58 4.05 -4.60 12.42
C VAL A 58 3.50 -4.39 11.02
N SER A 59 3.02 -5.44 10.36
CA SER A 59 2.51 -5.35 8.98
C SER A 59 1.26 -4.49 8.88
N SER A 60 0.31 -4.65 9.80
CA SER A 60 -0.89 -3.80 9.84
C SER A 60 -0.53 -2.34 10.09
N THR A 61 0.39 -2.06 11.02
CA THR A 61 0.87 -0.70 11.29
C THR A 61 1.54 -0.10 10.06
N LEU A 62 2.37 -0.88 9.36
CA LEU A 62 3.06 -0.46 8.16
C LEU A 62 2.07 -0.14 7.04
N LEU A 63 1.07 -1.01 6.82
CA LEU A 63 0.03 -0.81 5.81
C LEU A 63 -0.77 0.46 6.09
N LEU A 64 -1.27 0.62 7.32
CA LEU A 64 -2.03 1.80 7.73
C LEU A 64 -1.21 3.09 7.59
N SER A 65 0.06 3.05 7.99
CA SER A 65 0.96 4.20 7.87
C SER A 65 1.18 4.59 6.41
N ASN A 66 1.39 3.61 5.52
CA ASN A 66 1.56 3.88 4.09
C ASN A 66 0.28 4.44 3.46
N ILE A 67 -0.89 3.92 3.82
CA ILE A 67 -2.19 4.43 3.36
C ILE A 67 -2.37 5.88 3.81
N ALA A 68 -2.12 6.17 5.08
CA ALA A 68 -2.21 7.52 5.62
C ALA A 68 -1.25 8.48 4.92
N LEU A 69 0.00 8.06 4.70
CA LEU A 69 0.99 8.85 3.97
C LEU A 69 0.56 9.11 2.53
N PHE A 70 0.05 8.09 1.82
CA PHE A 70 -0.42 8.26 0.45
C PHE A 70 -1.55 9.30 0.35
N PHE A 71 -2.54 9.25 1.24
CA PHE A 71 -3.65 10.22 1.25
C PHE A 71 -3.26 11.59 1.82
N SER A 72 -2.15 11.69 2.56
CA SER A 72 -1.63 12.98 3.04
C SER A 72 -1.01 13.83 1.93
N VAL A 73 -0.57 13.20 0.82
CA VAL A 73 0.05 13.90 -0.30
C VAL A 73 -1.01 14.57 -1.17
N ASN A 74 -0.84 15.87 -1.44
CA ASN A 74 -1.64 16.56 -2.44
C ASN A 74 -1.14 16.24 -3.86
N TRP A 75 -1.55 15.07 -4.37
CA TRP A 75 -1.16 14.57 -5.68
C TRP A 75 -1.46 15.53 -6.83
N LYS A 76 -2.55 16.29 -6.76
CA LYS A 76 -2.90 17.28 -7.79
C LYS A 76 -1.86 18.40 -7.87
N SER A 77 -1.44 18.92 -6.71
CA SER A 77 -0.40 19.95 -6.64
C SER A 77 0.95 19.38 -7.03
N PHE A 78 1.31 18.20 -6.51
CA PHE A 78 2.60 17.55 -6.77
C PHE A 78 2.82 17.31 -8.28
N LEU A 79 1.82 16.72 -8.96
CA LEU A 79 1.89 16.48 -10.40
C LEU A 79 1.94 17.77 -11.22
N SER A 80 1.34 18.85 -10.72
CA SER A 80 1.37 20.13 -11.43
C SER A 80 2.73 20.83 -11.40
N GLN A 81 3.56 20.54 -10.39
CA GLN A 81 4.90 21.12 -10.24
C GLN A 81 6.02 20.27 -10.88
N THR A 82 5.74 18.99 -11.17
CA THR A 82 6.74 18.05 -11.70
C THR A 82 6.62 17.81 -13.20
N PHE A 83 5.44 18.01 -13.79
CA PHE A 83 5.19 17.79 -15.22
C PHE A 83 5.04 19.08 -16.05
N PHE A 84 5.32 20.24 -15.45
CA PHE A 84 5.38 21.56 -16.09
C PHE A 84 6.52 22.37 -15.47
#